data_AF-A0A352DRV8-F1
#
_entry.id   AF-A0A352DRV8-F1
#
_cell.length_a   1.000
_cell.length_b   1.000
_cell.length_c   1.000
_cell.angle_alpha   90.00
_cell.angle_beta   90.00
_cell.angle_gamma   90.00
#
_symmetry.space_group_name_H-M   'P 1'
#
loop_
_entity.id
_entity.type
_entity.pdbx_description
1 polymer ?
#
loop_
_entity_poly.entity_id
_entity_poly.type
_entity_poly.pdbx_seq_one_letter_code
_entity_poly.pdbx_strand_id
1 'polypeptide(L)'
;LAEFPEPRLTAIFPPGAQKGTELEVTLIGSDLDEADRLEFFHPGITSTPIVPAATEFDPEPRPVAGKVRVKIAADVPPGPYDAVAIGRFGASNPRTFMVGTAPEVLKTAAIETPAKALEAPADSVVSGRTQANAADHVAVTLTAGARLRAEVWARRLDSRLDAVLEVLDPTGAVVARARRPRDEDPVVDFTARVEGRHVIRLYDRFVRGGDDAFYRLVLSTGPVVEAVFPPVVQAGGGTVQLTAIGRGLPDATPSTVVDDAPGLVERPVDVQPGTVEAGAAARYARRVLAPRDTTAALVDLHGPLIDSAPVPFAALVAPGPVTVEKEPNDAPEQAMPLTLPAVVAGRANPRGDRDWFSFDAKTGDTFVFDLLSRRIGMPTDMSIV
;
A
#
# COMPACT_ATOMS: atom_id res chain seq x y z
N LEU A 1 31.28 -14.51 25.64
CA LEU A 1 29.85 -14.72 25.96
C LEU A 1 29.26 -15.40 24.75
N ALA A 2 28.61 -16.55 24.91
CA ALA A 2 27.89 -17.17 23.80
C ALA A 2 26.68 -16.28 23.48
N GLU A 3 26.56 -15.86 22.23
CA GLU A 3 25.41 -15.10 21.74
C GLU A 3 24.23 -16.08 21.61
N PHE A 4 23.09 -15.73 22.18
CA PHE A 4 21.88 -16.55 22.07
C PHE A 4 21.30 -16.40 20.65
N PRO A 5 20.73 -17.46 20.06
CA PRO A 5 20.08 -17.36 18.76
C PRO A 5 18.98 -16.31 18.77
N GLU A 6 18.93 -15.45 17.76
CA GLU A 6 17.92 -14.41 17.58
C GLU A 6 17.18 -14.64 16.25
N PRO A 7 16.01 -15.31 16.27
CA PRO A 7 15.22 -15.52 15.06
C PRO A 7 14.98 -14.23 14.30
N ARG A 8 15.53 -14.16 13.09
CA ARG A 8 15.44 -12.97 12.26
C ARG A 8 14.89 -13.34 10.90
N LEU A 9 13.68 -12.88 10.62
CA LEU A 9 13.06 -13.00 9.32
C LEU A 9 13.48 -11.81 8.46
N THR A 10 14.29 -12.07 7.45
CA THR A 10 14.75 -11.08 6.48
C THR A 10 13.72 -10.86 5.40
N ALA A 11 13.16 -11.94 4.85
CA ALA A 11 12.15 -11.86 3.79
C ALA A 11 11.17 -13.05 3.84
N ILE A 12 9.97 -12.78 3.33
CA ILE A 12 8.95 -13.78 2.99
C ILE A 12 8.84 -13.76 1.46
N PHE A 13 9.01 -14.91 0.80
CA PHE A 13 9.00 -14.97 -0.66
C PHE A 13 8.09 -16.08 -1.21
N PRO A 14 7.10 -15.78 -2.06
CA PRO A 14 6.71 -14.45 -2.53
C PRO A 14 6.22 -13.54 -1.38
N PRO A 15 6.40 -12.22 -1.47
CA PRO A 15 6.05 -11.27 -0.40
C PRO A 15 4.55 -10.93 -0.35
N GLY A 16 3.70 -11.73 -0.98
CA GLY A 16 2.26 -11.52 -1.07
C GLY A 16 1.59 -12.47 -2.05
N ALA A 17 0.26 -12.47 -2.05
CA ALA A 17 -0.56 -13.26 -2.94
C ALA A 17 -1.99 -12.72 -3.09
N GLN A 18 -2.72 -13.26 -4.05
CA GLN A 18 -4.14 -12.96 -4.25
C GLN A 18 -5.00 -13.59 -3.15
N LYS A 19 -6.01 -12.88 -2.65
CA LYS A 19 -6.99 -13.44 -1.71
C LYS A 19 -7.71 -14.66 -2.30
N GLY A 20 -8.11 -15.60 -1.44
CA GLY A 20 -8.75 -16.84 -1.88
C GLY A 20 -7.81 -17.88 -2.50
N THR A 21 -6.49 -17.65 -2.45
CA THR A 21 -5.49 -18.57 -3.01
C THR A 21 -4.66 -19.26 -1.94
N GLU A 22 -3.93 -20.28 -2.37
CA GLU A 22 -2.94 -21.01 -1.57
C GLU A 22 -1.63 -21.09 -2.35
N LEU A 23 -0.50 -20.86 -1.67
CA LEU A 23 0.82 -20.83 -2.29
C LEU A 23 1.92 -21.35 -1.37
N GLU A 24 3.00 -21.82 -1.98
CA GLU A 24 4.26 -22.08 -1.26
C GLU A 24 5.00 -20.77 -1.01
N VAL A 25 5.49 -20.62 0.22
CA VAL A 25 6.23 -19.46 0.69
C VAL A 25 7.54 -19.94 1.31
N THR A 26 8.63 -19.28 0.91
CA THR A 26 9.98 -19.47 1.44
C THR A 26 10.28 -18.40 2.50
N LEU A 27 10.79 -18.85 3.63
CA LEU A 27 11.25 -18.04 4.75
C LEU A 27 12.76 -17.83 4.61
N ILE A 28 13.19 -16.58 4.60
CA ILE A 28 14.59 -16.20 4.40
C ILE A 28 15.03 -15.43 5.63
N GLY A 29 16.11 -15.86 6.27
CA GLY A 29 16.54 -15.27 7.53
C GLY A 29 17.68 -16.02 8.22
N SER A 30 17.95 -15.65 9.47
CA SER A 30 18.90 -16.33 10.36
C SER A 30 18.17 -16.85 11.59
N ASP A 31 18.72 -17.91 12.20
CA ASP A 31 18.18 -18.58 13.40
C ASP A 31 16.70 -18.97 13.26
N LEU A 32 16.32 -19.42 12.05
CA LEU A 32 14.97 -19.92 11.71
C LEU A 32 14.87 -21.44 11.80
N ASP A 33 15.71 -22.07 12.63
CA ASP A 33 15.73 -23.51 12.83
C ASP A 33 14.35 -24.02 13.24
N GLU A 34 13.91 -25.07 12.54
CA GLU A 34 12.61 -25.70 12.74
C GLU A 34 11.44 -24.70 12.61
N ALA A 35 11.62 -23.58 11.89
CA ALA A 35 10.53 -22.68 11.57
C ALA A 35 9.53 -23.37 10.63
N ASP A 36 8.38 -23.72 11.19
CA ASP A 36 7.40 -24.60 10.56
C ASP A 36 6.11 -23.90 10.15
N ARG A 37 5.92 -22.65 10.59
CA ARG A 37 4.78 -21.81 10.23
C ARG A 37 5.13 -20.33 10.20
N LEU A 38 4.35 -19.60 9.42
CA LEU A 38 4.11 -18.17 9.56
C LEU A 38 2.83 -17.95 10.37
N GLU A 39 2.93 -17.17 11.43
CA GLU A 39 1.78 -16.72 12.20
C GLU A 39 1.39 -15.31 11.73
N PHE A 40 0.13 -15.16 11.34
CA PHE A 40 -0.46 -13.92 10.86
C PHE A 40 -1.43 -13.37 11.91
N PHE A 41 -1.51 -12.05 12.01
CA PHE A 41 -2.46 -11.37 12.90
C PHE A 41 -3.86 -11.25 12.30
N HIS A 42 -4.28 -12.24 11.50
CA HIS A 42 -5.61 -12.33 10.91
C HIS A 42 -6.03 -13.80 10.77
N PRO A 43 -7.19 -14.22 11.33
CA PRO A 43 -7.57 -15.64 11.37
C PRO A 43 -7.85 -16.25 9.98
N GLY A 44 -8.18 -15.42 8.99
CA GLY A 44 -8.39 -15.84 7.61
C GLY A 44 -7.10 -16.12 6.80
N ILE A 45 -5.92 -15.89 7.38
CA ILE A 45 -4.63 -16.21 6.76
C ILE A 45 -3.94 -17.25 7.63
N THR A 46 -3.74 -18.44 7.08
CA THR A 46 -3.17 -19.58 7.80
C THR A 46 -1.94 -20.10 7.08
N SER A 47 -1.05 -20.76 7.81
CA SER A 47 0.07 -21.47 7.20
C SER A 47 0.29 -22.84 7.81
N THR A 48 0.80 -23.76 6.99
CA THR A 48 1.13 -25.12 7.40
C THR A 48 2.50 -25.53 6.86
N PRO A 49 3.25 -26.38 7.57
CA PRO A 49 4.52 -26.89 7.07
C PRO A 49 4.32 -27.67 5.76
N ILE A 50 5.29 -27.61 4.85
CA ILE A 50 5.28 -28.44 3.63
C ILE A 50 5.99 -29.75 3.95
N VAL A 51 5.24 -30.86 3.97
CA VAL A 51 5.78 -32.21 4.17
C VAL A 51 5.74 -32.95 2.83
N PRO A 52 6.87 -33.46 2.31
CA PRO A 52 6.89 -34.30 1.11
C PRO A 52 6.05 -35.57 1.29
N ALA A 53 5.66 -36.21 0.18
CA ALA A 53 5.02 -37.51 0.25
C ALA A 53 6.01 -38.56 0.79
N ALA A 54 5.53 -39.45 1.67
CA ALA A 54 6.32 -40.57 2.16
C ALA A 54 6.75 -41.47 0.98
N THR A 55 7.99 -41.95 1.04
CA THR A 55 8.57 -42.87 0.04
C THR A 55 9.06 -44.14 0.72
N GLU A 56 9.36 -45.18 -0.05
CA GLU A 56 9.96 -46.42 0.49
C GLU A 56 11.28 -46.15 1.23
N PHE A 57 12.02 -45.12 0.81
CA PHE A 57 13.30 -44.73 1.40
C PHE A 57 13.18 -43.66 2.50
N ASP A 58 11.99 -43.09 2.68
CA ASP A 58 11.68 -42.09 3.71
C ASP A 58 10.19 -42.21 4.12
N PRO A 59 9.85 -43.16 4.99
CA PRO A 59 8.46 -43.44 5.37
C PRO A 59 7.86 -42.36 6.30
N GLU A 60 8.71 -41.56 6.97
CA GLU A 60 8.31 -40.50 7.90
C GLU A 60 9.02 -39.18 7.52
N PRO A 61 8.63 -38.57 6.38
CA PRO A 61 9.30 -37.39 5.87
C PRO A 61 9.11 -36.19 6.81
N ARG A 62 10.18 -35.41 6.95
CA ARG A 62 10.17 -34.19 7.76
C ARG A 62 9.68 -32.98 6.95
N PRO A 63 9.17 -31.93 7.60
CA PRO A 63 8.88 -30.66 6.94
C PRO A 63 10.10 -30.11 6.18
N VAL A 64 9.87 -29.54 5.01
CA VAL A 64 10.90 -28.86 4.23
C VAL A 64 11.29 -27.58 4.96
N ALA A 65 12.53 -27.53 5.43
CA ALA A 65 13.04 -26.40 6.20
C ALA A 65 12.89 -25.07 5.44
N GLY A 66 12.41 -24.04 6.13
CA GLY A 66 12.23 -22.69 5.58
C GLY A 66 11.13 -22.59 4.52
N LYS A 67 10.23 -23.58 4.40
CA LYS A 67 9.12 -23.52 3.45
C LYS A 67 7.79 -23.89 4.11
N VAL A 68 6.79 -23.06 3.85
CA VAL A 68 5.43 -23.22 4.38
C VAL A 68 4.42 -23.03 3.27
N ARG A 69 3.25 -23.63 3.41
CA ARG A 69 2.09 -23.38 2.56
C ARG A 69 1.22 -22.34 3.24
N VAL A 70 0.97 -21.21 2.58
CA VAL A 70 0.09 -20.15 3.08
C VAL A 70 -1.23 -20.23 2.35
N LYS A 71 -2.34 -20.19 3.09
CA LYS A 71 -3.70 -20.18 2.57
C LYS A 71 -4.41 -18.92 3.02
N ILE A 72 -5.03 -18.21 2.08
CA ILE A 72 -5.72 -16.94 2.29
C ILE A 72 -7.20 -17.15 1.95
N ALA A 73 -8.09 -16.92 2.90
CA ALA A 73 -9.53 -17.00 2.65
C ALA A 73 -10.01 -15.88 1.69
N ALA A 74 -11.12 -16.12 0.99
CA ALA A 74 -11.62 -15.21 -0.06
C ALA A 74 -12.22 -13.89 0.49
N ASP A 75 -12.64 -13.93 1.76
CA ASP A 75 -13.18 -12.81 2.53
C ASP A 75 -12.11 -12.00 3.26
N VAL A 76 -10.84 -12.44 3.24
CA VAL A 76 -9.72 -11.64 3.73
C VAL A 76 -9.65 -10.33 2.95
N PRO A 77 -9.72 -9.17 3.62
CA PRO A 77 -9.56 -7.89 2.96
C PRO A 77 -8.19 -7.80 2.24
N PRO A 78 -8.12 -7.17 1.05
CA PRO A 78 -6.83 -6.82 0.47
C PRO A 78 -6.08 -5.88 1.41
N GLY A 79 -4.76 -5.97 1.46
CA GLY A 79 -3.94 -5.09 2.30
C GLY A 79 -2.66 -5.75 2.81
N PRO A 80 -1.84 -4.97 3.54
CA PRO A 80 -0.65 -5.48 4.21
C PRO A 80 -1.02 -6.24 5.49
N TYR A 81 -0.41 -7.40 5.70
CA TYR A 81 -0.53 -8.21 6.91
C TYR A 81 0.85 -8.47 7.50
N ASP A 82 0.98 -8.38 8.82
CA ASP A 82 2.19 -8.80 9.50
C ASP A 82 2.23 -10.32 9.65
N ALA A 83 3.40 -10.87 9.40
CA ALA A 83 3.70 -12.28 9.58
C ALA A 83 5.01 -12.44 10.36
N VAL A 84 5.00 -13.36 11.33
CA VAL A 84 6.19 -13.77 12.08
C VAL A 84 6.48 -15.24 11.80
N ALA A 85 7.75 -15.61 11.65
CA ALA A 85 8.14 -17.00 11.59
C ALA A 85 8.20 -17.56 13.01
N ILE A 86 7.59 -18.72 13.24
CA ILE A 86 7.66 -19.43 14.52
C ILE A 86 8.50 -20.69 14.33
N GLY A 87 9.57 -20.80 15.11
CA GLY A 87 10.46 -21.96 15.10
C GLY A 87 10.98 -22.30 16.49
N ARG A 88 12.03 -23.12 16.54
CA ARG A 88 12.61 -23.65 17.79
C ARG A 88 13.06 -22.56 18.77
N PHE A 89 13.61 -21.47 18.25
CA PHE A 89 14.16 -20.38 19.06
C PHE A 89 13.13 -19.27 19.36
N GLY A 90 11.85 -19.48 19.03
CA GLY A 90 10.77 -18.54 19.30
C GLY A 90 10.25 -17.84 18.05
N ALA A 91 9.66 -16.65 18.25
CA ALA A 91 9.10 -15.82 17.19
C ALA A 91 10.16 -14.85 16.62
N SER A 92 10.17 -14.68 15.30
CA SER A 92 11.01 -13.69 14.64
C SER A 92 10.48 -12.26 14.77
N ASN A 93 11.27 -11.28 14.30
CA ASN A 93 10.71 -9.98 13.93
C ASN A 93 9.59 -10.15 12.86
N PRO A 94 8.60 -9.24 12.81
CA PRO A 94 7.56 -9.29 11.78
C PRO A 94 8.10 -8.88 10.41
N ARG A 95 7.43 -9.36 9.36
CA ARG A 95 7.56 -8.89 7.97
C ARG A 95 6.19 -8.74 7.33
N THR A 96 6.09 -7.76 6.42
CA THR A 96 4.87 -7.52 5.64
C THR A 96 4.65 -8.64 4.62
N PHE A 97 3.43 -9.17 4.58
CA PHE A 97 2.89 -10.01 3.53
C PHE A 97 1.67 -9.34 2.92
N MET A 98 1.65 -9.18 1.61
CA MET A 98 0.63 -8.39 0.93
C MET A 98 -0.49 -9.26 0.34
N VAL A 99 -1.73 -9.03 0.74
CA VAL A 99 -2.90 -9.68 0.15
C VAL A 99 -3.51 -8.75 -0.90
N GLY A 100 -3.67 -9.23 -2.13
CA GLY A 100 -4.21 -8.46 -3.25
C GLY A 100 -5.46 -9.09 -3.89
N THR A 101 -6.05 -8.38 -4.84
CA THR A 101 -7.16 -8.88 -5.68
C THR A 101 -6.72 -9.23 -7.09
N ALA A 102 -5.63 -8.65 -7.56
CA ALA A 102 -5.11 -8.85 -8.90
C ALA A 102 -4.45 -10.24 -9.07
N PRO A 103 -4.43 -10.80 -10.30
CA PRO A 103 -3.68 -12.00 -10.61
C PRO A 103 -2.19 -11.85 -10.25
N GLU A 104 -1.59 -12.90 -9.68
CA GLU A 104 -0.18 -12.95 -9.31
C GLU A 104 0.64 -13.72 -10.35
N VAL A 105 1.80 -13.18 -10.72
CA VAL A 105 2.77 -13.82 -11.58
C VAL A 105 4.10 -13.91 -10.83
N LEU A 106 4.65 -15.11 -10.71
CA LEU A 106 5.93 -15.32 -10.03
C LEU A 106 7.08 -15.39 -11.05
N LYS A 107 8.14 -14.61 -10.83
CA LYS A 107 9.41 -14.79 -11.53
C LYS A 107 10.05 -16.12 -11.11
N THR A 108 9.96 -17.13 -11.98
CA THR A 108 10.52 -18.47 -11.77
C THR A 108 11.79 -18.74 -12.60
N ALA A 109 12.13 -17.86 -13.54
CA ALA A 109 13.30 -17.97 -14.41
C ALA A 109 14.03 -16.62 -14.56
N ALA A 110 15.21 -16.65 -15.18
CA ALA A 110 16.01 -15.45 -15.47
C ALA A 110 15.40 -14.63 -16.61
N ILE A 111 15.15 -13.35 -16.35
CA ILE A 111 14.47 -12.39 -17.27
C ILE A 111 15.34 -11.16 -17.53
N GLU A 112 16.63 -11.40 -17.73
CA GLU A 112 17.68 -10.37 -17.68
C GLU A 112 17.79 -9.53 -18.96
N THR A 113 17.02 -9.85 -20.00
CA THR A 113 17.03 -9.14 -21.28
C THR A 113 15.60 -8.92 -21.79
N PRO A 114 15.37 -7.90 -22.66
CA PRO A 114 14.04 -7.65 -23.24
C PRO A 114 13.48 -8.84 -24.03
N ALA A 115 14.35 -9.66 -24.62
CA ALA A 115 13.98 -10.86 -25.36
C ALA A 115 13.56 -12.02 -24.45
N LYS A 116 14.03 -12.04 -23.20
CA LYS A 116 13.66 -13.02 -22.15
C LYS A 116 12.63 -12.46 -21.17
N ALA A 117 11.99 -11.33 -21.49
CA ALA A 117 11.08 -10.69 -20.54
C ALA A 117 9.93 -11.62 -20.14
N LEU A 118 9.53 -11.56 -18.87
CA LEU A 118 8.37 -12.28 -18.36
C LEU A 118 7.09 -11.64 -18.91
N GLU A 119 6.32 -12.35 -19.69
CA GLU A 119 5.01 -11.87 -20.14
C GLU A 119 4.02 -11.84 -18.96
N ALA A 120 3.37 -10.70 -18.75
CA ALA A 120 2.41 -10.48 -17.67
C ALA A 120 1.14 -9.79 -18.20
N PRO A 121 -0.04 -10.04 -17.60
CA PRO A 121 -1.23 -9.24 -17.87
C PRO A 121 -1.02 -7.76 -17.46
N ALA A 122 -1.66 -6.84 -18.17
CA ALA A 122 -1.55 -5.40 -17.89
C ALA A 122 -2.15 -5.01 -16.51
N ASP A 123 -3.06 -5.83 -15.98
CA ASP A 123 -3.64 -5.74 -14.64
C ASP A 123 -3.21 -6.96 -13.82
N SER A 124 -2.00 -6.93 -13.25
CA SER A 124 -1.43 -8.05 -12.49
C SER A 124 -0.35 -7.58 -11.53
N VAL A 125 0.11 -8.50 -10.67
CA VAL A 125 1.27 -8.28 -9.80
C VAL A 125 2.35 -9.29 -10.13
N VAL A 126 3.56 -8.81 -10.43
CA VAL A 126 4.74 -9.65 -10.63
C VAL A 126 5.61 -9.64 -9.39
N SER A 127 5.80 -10.79 -8.75
CA SER A 127 6.69 -10.95 -7.61
C SER A 127 8.05 -11.52 -8.05
N GLY A 128 9.15 -10.94 -7.56
CA GLY A 128 10.50 -11.36 -7.95
C GLY A 128 11.60 -10.94 -6.98
N ARG A 129 12.81 -11.43 -7.24
CA ARG A 129 14.07 -11.05 -6.59
C ARG A 129 15.06 -10.63 -7.67
N THR A 130 15.68 -9.47 -7.49
CA THR A 130 16.71 -9.02 -8.44
C THR A 130 18.02 -9.75 -8.17
N GLN A 131 18.77 -10.02 -9.24
CA GLN A 131 20.11 -10.59 -9.16
C GLN A 131 21.16 -9.48 -9.26
N ALA A 132 22.32 -9.71 -8.66
CA ALA A 132 23.45 -8.79 -8.76
C ALA A 132 23.81 -8.59 -10.24
N ASN A 133 24.09 -7.35 -10.65
CA ASN A 133 24.47 -7.02 -12.03
C ASN A 133 23.42 -7.34 -13.10
N ALA A 134 22.16 -7.55 -12.72
CA ALA A 134 21.07 -7.85 -13.63
C ALA A 134 19.89 -6.87 -13.50
N ALA A 135 19.16 -6.72 -14.61
CA ALA A 135 17.88 -6.02 -14.65
C ALA A 135 16.79 -7.01 -15.03
N ASP A 136 15.68 -7.00 -14.31
CA ASP A 136 14.51 -7.81 -14.64
C ASP A 136 13.64 -7.11 -15.69
N HIS A 137 13.18 -7.87 -16.67
CA HIS A 137 12.34 -7.38 -17.75
C HIS A 137 10.97 -8.08 -17.68
N VAL A 138 9.90 -7.29 -17.62
CA VAL A 138 8.51 -7.75 -17.66
C VAL A 138 7.86 -7.14 -18.89
N ALA A 139 7.20 -7.95 -19.71
CA ALA A 139 6.53 -7.50 -20.92
C ALA A 139 5.01 -7.49 -20.74
N VAL A 140 4.39 -6.45 -21.31
CA VAL A 140 2.94 -6.26 -21.35
C VAL A 140 2.55 -5.84 -22.77
N THR A 141 1.42 -6.33 -23.25
CA THR A 141 0.87 -5.90 -24.54
C THR A 141 -0.18 -4.83 -24.31
N LEU A 142 0.00 -3.65 -24.90
CA LEU A 142 -0.88 -2.49 -24.74
C LEU A 142 -1.43 -2.04 -26.10
N THR A 143 -2.65 -1.51 -26.11
CA THR A 143 -3.20 -0.79 -27.27
C THR A 143 -2.74 0.68 -27.26
N ALA A 144 -2.72 1.32 -28.43
CA ALA A 144 -2.45 2.75 -28.51
C ALA A 144 -3.54 3.54 -27.73
N GLY A 145 -3.12 4.47 -26.89
CA GLY A 145 -3.98 5.23 -25.98
C GLY A 145 -4.25 4.57 -24.63
N ALA A 146 -3.85 3.30 -24.42
CA ALA A 146 -4.00 2.66 -23.12
C ALA A 146 -3.08 3.32 -22.07
N ARG A 147 -3.63 3.62 -20.90
CA ARG A 147 -2.86 4.03 -19.73
C ARG A 147 -2.34 2.80 -19.00
N LEU A 148 -1.10 2.85 -18.54
CA LEU A 148 -0.53 1.85 -17.64
C LEU A 148 0.19 2.55 -16.49
N ARG A 149 -0.22 2.21 -15.27
CA ARG A 149 0.52 2.50 -14.05
C ARG A 149 1.33 1.26 -13.66
N ALA A 150 2.62 1.45 -13.49
CA ALA A 150 3.55 0.45 -13.00
C ALA A 150 4.21 0.96 -11.73
N GLU A 151 4.05 0.24 -10.62
CA GLU A 151 4.59 0.61 -9.31
C GLU A 151 5.40 -0.54 -8.73
N VAL A 152 6.58 -0.25 -8.19
CA VAL A 152 7.45 -1.28 -7.59
C VAL A 152 7.39 -1.16 -6.07
N TRP A 153 6.65 -2.05 -5.44
CA TRP A 153 6.66 -2.17 -3.98
C TRP A 153 7.91 -2.90 -3.54
N ALA A 154 8.77 -2.18 -2.82
CA ALA A 154 9.98 -2.75 -2.24
C ALA A 154 10.25 -2.15 -0.86
N ARG A 155 10.35 -0.82 -0.71
CA ARG A 155 10.61 -0.17 0.58
C ARG A 155 9.46 -0.42 1.54
N ARG A 156 8.23 -0.39 1.03
CA ARG A 156 7.05 -0.68 1.87
C ARG A 156 7.00 -2.11 2.38
N LEU A 157 7.74 -3.04 1.74
CA LEU A 157 7.85 -4.46 2.09
C LEU A 157 9.17 -4.77 2.82
N ASP A 158 9.88 -3.77 3.32
CA ASP A 158 11.21 -3.89 3.96
C ASP A 158 12.34 -4.43 3.05
N SER A 159 12.16 -4.44 1.73
CA SER A 159 13.23 -4.84 0.82
C SER A 159 14.37 -3.82 0.78
N ARG A 160 15.60 -4.32 0.71
CA ARG A 160 16.83 -3.54 0.51
C ARG A 160 17.04 -3.06 -0.92
N LEU A 161 16.23 -3.54 -1.87
CA LEU A 161 16.24 -3.10 -3.27
C LEU A 161 16.07 -1.58 -3.32
N ASP A 162 16.94 -0.85 -4.04
CA ASP A 162 16.69 0.56 -4.41
C ASP A 162 16.25 0.60 -5.87
N ALA A 163 14.95 0.42 -6.08
CA ALA A 163 14.41 0.15 -7.41
C ALA A 163 14.49 1.36 -8.36
N VAL A 164 14.86 1.08 -9.60
CA VAL A 164 14.67 1.95 -10.75
C VAL A 164 13.74 1.27 -11.73
N LEU A 165 12.74 2.01 -12.21
CA LEU A 165 11.71 1.53 -13.13
C LEU A 165 11.79 2.32 -14.44
N GLU A 166 11.83 1.63 -15.56
CA GLU A 166 11.80 2.20 -16.90
C GLU A 166 10.81 1.44 -17.76
N VAL A 167 10.12 2.15 -18.65
CA VAL A 167 9.22 1.53 -19.64
C VAL A 167 9.76 1.79 -21.02
N LEU A 168 9.97 0.71 -21.78
CA LEU A 168 10.40 0.71 -23.16
C LEU A 168 9.18 0.43 -24.06
N ASP A 169 9.06 1.19 -25.14
CA ASP A 169 8.05 0.95 -26.17
C ASP A 169 8.45 -0.21 -27.11
N PRO A 170 7.59 -0.62 -28.06
CA PRO A 170 7.89 -1.69 -29.01
C PRO A 170 9.12 -1.44 -29.91
N THR A 171 9.60 -0.19 -30.03
CA THR A 171 10.83 0.15 -30.75
C THR A 171 12.09 -0.02 -29.88
N GLY A 172 11.91 -0.20 -28.57
CA GLY A 172 12.97 -0.27 -27.57
C GLY A 172 13.34 1.10 -26.98
N ALA A 173 12.62 2.17 -27.32
CA ALA A 173 12.86 3.49 -26.77
C ALA A 173 12.27 3.61 -25.36
N VAL A 174 13.00 4.23 -24.42
CA VAL A 174 12.48 4.50 -23.07
C VAL A 174 11.48 5.64 -23.15
N VAL A 175 10.21 5.35 -22.87
CA VAL A 175 9.09 6.31 -22.93
C VAL A 175 8.70 6.87 -21.56
N ALA A 176 9.08 6.18 -20.49
CA ALA A 176 8.85 6.64 -19.12
C ALA A 176 9.88 6.05 -18.15
N ARG A 177 10.13 6.77 -17.05
CA ARG A 177 11.11 6.38 -16.04
C ARG A 177 10.74 6.94 -14.68
N ALA A 178 10.91 6.12 -13.64
CA ALA A 178 10.86 6.54 -12.26
C ALA A 178 12.03 5.96 -11.46
N ARG A 179 12.41 6.70 -10.43
CA ARG A 179 13.38 6.29 -9.41
C ARG A 179 12.76 6.61 -8.06
N ARG A 180 13.21 5.94 -7.00
CA ARG A 180 12.73 6.24 -5.64
C ARG A 180 12.82 7.74 -5.31
N PRO A 181 11.68 8.41 -5.03
CA PRO A 181 11.69 9.61 -4.20
C PRO A 181 12.17 9.23 -2.79
N ARG A 182 12.74 10.18 -2.03
CA ARG A 182 13.43 9.92 -0.74
C ARG A 182 12.68 8.97 0.22
N ASP A 183 11.34 8.96 0.20
CA ASP A 183 10.52 8.19 1.13
C ASP A 183 9.54 7.20 0.49
N GLU A 184 9.50 7.08 -0.83
CA GLU A 184 8.46 6.31 -1.55
C GLU A 184 9.02 5.26 -2.52
N ASP A 185 8.14 4.33 -2.89
CA ASP A 185 8.41 3.33 -3.93
C ASP A 185 8.24 3.95 -5.34
N PRO A 186 9.04 3.55 -6.35
CA PRO A 186 8.96 4.15 -7.68
C PRO A 186 7.64 3.80 -8.39
N VAL A 187 7.03 4.82 -8.99
CA VAL A 187 5.83 4.69 -9.81
C VAL A 187 6.03 5.37 -11.15
N VAL A 188 5.67 4.68 -12.23
CA VAL A 188 5.49 5.24 -13.56
C VAL A 188 4.01 5.20 -13.90
N ASP A 189 3.50 6.31 -14.40
CA ASP A 189 2.16 6.41 -14.97
C ASP A 189 2.29 7.03 -16.37
N PHE A 190 1.92 6.29 -17.40
CA PHE A 190 2.06 6.74 -18.77
C PHE A 190 0.93 6.23 -19.68
N THR A 191 0.81 6.87 -20.84
CA THR A 191 -0.11 6.45 -21.90
C THR A 191 0.69 5.91 -23.08
N ALA A 192 0.40 4.68 -23.50
CA ALA A 192 1.03 4.05 -24.65
C ALA A 192 0.70 4.84 -25.93
N ARG A 193 1.71 5.37 -26.61
CA ARG A 193 1.53 6.14 -27.86
C ARG A 193 1.36 5.25 -29.08
N VAL A 194 1.91 4.04 -29.01
CA VAL A 194 1.88 3.03 -30.05
C VAL A 194 1.34 1.74 -29.45
N GLU A 195 0.65 0.94 -30.25
CA GLU A 195 0.23 -0.39 -29.82
C GLU A 195 1.41 -1.38 -29.85
N GLY A 196 1.34 -2.40 -29.01
CA GLY A 196 2.24 -3.55 -29.03
C GLY A 196 2.92 -3.84 -27.71
N ARG A 197 4.00 -4.61 -27.80
CA ARG A 197 4.75 -5.15 -26.66
C ARG A 197 5.63 -4.07 -26.03
N HIS A 198 5.22 -3.61 -24.85
CA HIS A 198 6.02 -2.72 -24.01
C HIS A 198 6.81 -3.54 -23.00
N VAL A 199 8.04 -3.13 -22.71
CA VAL A 199 8.91 -3.83 -21.75
C VAL A 199 9.20 -2.92 -20.58
N ILE A 200 8.83 -3.36 -19.39
CA ILE A 200 9.16 -2.74 -18.12
C ILE A 200 10.50 -3.30 -17.66
N ARG A 201 11.49 -2.42 -17.53
CA ARG A 201 12.82 -2.75 -17.00
C ARG A 201 12.91 -2.30 -15.55
N LEU A 202 13.25 -3.24 -14.66
CA LEU A 202 13.39 -3.06 -13.22
C LEU A 202 14.79 -3.48 -12.77
N TYR A 203 15.49 -2.62 -12.03
CA TYR A 203 16.82 -2.96 -11.51
C TYR A 203 17.15 -2.24 -10.20
N ASP A 204 18.10 -2.78 -9.44
CA ASP A 204 18.66 -2.10 -8.26
C ASP A 204 19.60 -0.99 -8.71
N ARG A 205 19.41 0.24 -8.21
CA ARG A 205 20.23 1.41 -8.50
C ARG A 205 21.72 1.15 -8.24
N PHE A 206 22.02 0.41 -7.18
CA PHE A 206 23.38 0.06 -6.78
C PHE A 206 23.77 -1.35 -7.22
N VAL A 207 22.89 -2.04 -7.95
CA VAL A 207 23.20 -3.28 -8.66
C VAL A 207 23.62 -4.43 -7.70
N ARG A 208 23.15 -4.39 -6.44
CA ARG A 208 23.52 -5.35 -5.39
C ARG A 208 22.82 -6.69 -5.55
N GLY A 209 21.50 -6.66 -5.82
CA GLY A 209 20.65 -7.85 -5.85
C GLY A 209 20.65 -8.62 -4.53
N GLY A 210 20.14 -9.87 -4.55
CA GLY A 210 20.19 -10.78 -3.41
C GLY A 210 18.81 -11.14 -2.84
N ASP A 211 18.82 -11.97 -1.79
CA ASP A 211 17.60 -12.49 -1.17
C ASP A 211 16.77 -11.43 -0.43
N ASP A 212 17.41 -10.31 -0.04
CA ASP A 212 16.78 -9.13 0.54
C ASP A 212 16.36 -8.07 -0.51
N ALA A 213 16.67 -8.30 -1.79
CA ALA A 213 16.32 -7.45 -2.93
C ALA A 213 15.07 -7.96 -3.70
N PHE A 214 14.03 -8.31 -2.95
CA PHE A 214 12.73 -8.73 -3.47
C PHE A 214 11.80 -7.55 -3.79
N TYR A 215 10.79 -7.79 -4.64
CA TYR A 215 9.83 -6.77 -5.04
C TYR A 215 8.46 -7.36 -5.39
N ARG A 216 7.45 -6.49 -5.41
CA ARG A 216 6.18 -6.69 -6.12
C ARG A 216 6.01 -5.56 -7.13
N LEU A 217 5.97 -5.88 -8.42
CA LEU A 217 5.66 -4.93 -9.49
C LEU A 217 4.15 -4.99 -9.74
N VAL A 218 3.45 -3.94 -9.34
CA VAL A 218 2.01 -3.79 -9.51
C VAL A 218 1.73 -3.07 -10.81
N LEU A 219 0.99 -3.73 -11.69
CA LEU A 219 0.58 -3.24 -13.00
C LEU A 219 -0.93 -3.01 -12.99
N SER A 220 -1.36 -1.85 -13.45
CA SER A 220 -2.77 -1.51 -13.53
C SER A 220 -3.04 -0.53 -14.68
N THR A 221 -4.08 -0.83 -15.46
CA THR A 221 -4.69 0.06 -16.45
C THR A 221 -5.89 0.82 -15.87
N GLY A 222 -6.33 0.42 -14.69
CA GLY A 222 -7.52 0.95 -14.02
C GLY A 222 -7.34 2.33 -13.37
N PRO A 223 -8.44 2.87 -12.81
CA PRO A 223 -8.40 4.11 -12.04
C PRO A 223 -7.54 3.95 -10.80
N VAL A 224 -6.86 5.03 -10.43
CA VAL A 224 -6.00 5.08 -9.25
C VAL A 224 -6.51 6.18 -8.36
N VAL A 225 -7.16 5.80 -7.28
CA VAL A 225 -7.46 6.74 -6.19
C VAL A 225 -6.16 6.96 -5.42
N GLU A 226 -5.88 8.21 -5.07
CA GLU A 226 -4.68 8.61 -4.32
C GLU A 226 -5.04 9.28 -3.01
N ALA A 227 -6.19 9.95 -2.96
CA ALA A 227 -6.75 10.53 -1.76
C ALA A 227 -8.28 10.56 -1.82
N VAL A 228 -8.89 10.71 -0.66
CA VAL A 228 -10.32 11.00 -0.50
C VAL A 228 -10.49 12.24 0.36
N PHE A 229 -11.57 12.98 0.14
CA PHE A 229 -11.91 14.13 0.95
C PHE A 229 -13.42 14.26 1.16
N PRO A 230 -13.88 14.60 2.38
CA PRO A 230 -13.10 14.71 3.61
C PRO A 230 -12.41 13.38 3.99
N PRO A 231 -11.21 13.41 4.59
CA PRO A 231 -10.51 12.20 5.04
C PRO A 231 -11.07 11.68 6.37
N VAL A 232 -12.30 12.06 6.69
CA VAL A 232 -12.99 11.80 7.95
C VAL A 232 -14.48 11.61 7.68
N VAL A 233 -15.07 10.65 8.36
CA VAL A 233 -16.48 10.28 8.27
C VAL A 233 -17.05 10.14 9.69
N GLN A 234 -18.36 10.33 9.82
CA GLN A 234 -19.05 10.02 11.08
C GLN A 234 -19.30 8.50 11.16
N ALA A 235 -19.06 7.89 12.32
CA ALA A 235 -19.41 6.48 12.53
C ALA A 235 -20.93 6.28 12.54
N GLY A 236 -21.39 5.13 12.02
CA GLY A 236 -22.79 4.71 12.11
C GLY A 236 -23.60 4.86 10.82
N GLY A 237 -23.26 4.02 9.82
CA GLY A 237 -24.26 3.23 9.08
C GLY A 237 -24.83 3.77 7.77
N GLY A 238 -24.44 4.95 7.31
CA GLY A 238 -24.91 5.51 6.05
C GLY A 238 -23.86 5.50 4.94
N THR A 239 -24.34 5.52 3.70
CA THR A 239 -23.51 5.93 2.57
C THR A 239 -23.15 7.40 2.72
N VAL A 240 -21.87 7.71 2.57
CA VAL A 240 -21.33 9.06 2.65
C VAL A 240 -20.77 9.43 1.28
N GLN A 241 -21.06 10.64 0.83
CA GLN A 241 -20.44 11.17 -0.39
C GLN A 241 -19.11 11.82 -0.04
N LEU A 242 -18.05 11.34 -0.68
CA LEU A 242 -16.70 11.93 -0.62
C LEU A 242 -16.24 12.30 -2.03
N THR A 243 -15.21 13.12 -2.13
CA THR A 243 -14.48 13.36 -3.37
C THR A 243 -13.28 12.43 -3.42
N ALA A 244 -13.26 11.52 -4.39
CA ALA A 244 -12.05 10.77 -4.73
C ALA A 244 -11.15 11.65 -5.60
N ILE A 245 -9.87 11.71 -5.26
CA ILE A 245 -8.83 12.42 -6.01
C ILE A 245 -7.83 11.38 -6.49
N GLY A 246 -7.45 11.44 -7.75
CA GLY A 246 -6.58 10.45 -8.34
C GLY A 246 -6.36 10.62 -9.82
N ARG A 247 -6.00 9.55 -10.51
CA ARG A 247 -5.66 9.56 -11.94
C ARG A 247 -6.43 8.50 -12.70
N GLY A 248 -6.88 8.88 -13.90
CA GLY A 248 -7.72 8.03 -14.77
C GLY A 248 -9.03 7.60 -14.12
N LEU A 249 -9.57 8.43 -13.22
CA LEU A 249 -10.90 8.22 -12.67
C LEU A 249 -11.94 8.45 -13.79
N PRO A 250 -12.91 7.54 -13.99
CA PRO A 250 -13.96 7.74 -14.99
C PRO A 250 -14.83 8.95 -14.61
N ASP A 251 -15.38 9.65 -15.59
CA ASP A 251 -16.31 10.80 -15.40
C ASP A 251 -15.83 11.88 -14.41
N ALA A 252 -14.52 12.11 -14.36
CA ALA A 252 -13.89 13.01 -13.40
C ALA A 252 -13.58 14.39 -14.00
N THR A 253 -13.48 15.40 -13.15
CA THR A 253 -13.08 16.77 -13.51
C THR A 253 -11.61 17.01 -13.15
N PRO A 254 -10.91 17.95 -13.80
CA PRO A 254 -9.57 18.35 -13.36
C PRO A 254 -9.56 18.71 -11.88
N SER A 255 -8.60 18.19 -11.11
CA SER A 255 -8.52 18.49 -9.68
C SER A 255 -7.97 19.89 -9.44
N THR A 256 -8.50 20.56 -8.42
CA THR A 256 -8.01 21.89 -7.97
C THR A 256 -7.10 21.81 -6.74
N VAL A 257 -6.73 20.60 -6.31
CA VAL A 257 -6.08 20.35 -5.01
C VAL A 257 -4.56 20.62 -5.02
N VAL A 258 -3.92 20.55 -6.19
CA VAL A 258 -2.47 20.73 -6.31
C VAL A 258 -2.16 21.47 -7.60
N ASP A 259 -1.56 22.65 -7.47
CA ASP A 259 -0.92 23.34 -8.60
C ASP A 259 0.21 22.46 -9.17
N ASP A 260 0.23 22.26 -10.49
CA ASP A 260 1.21 21.43 -11.21
C ASP A 260 1.15 19.91 -10.95
N ALA A 261 -0.05 19.32 -10.83
CA ALA A 261 -0.25 17.86 -10.87
C ALA A 261 -0.92 17.38 -12.18
N PRO A 262 -0.18 17.23 -13.30
CA PRO A 262 -0.74 16.77 -14.58
C PRO A 262 -1.51 15.45 -14.45
N GLY A 263 -2.71 15.42 -15.02
CA GLY A 263 -3.57 14.23 -15.06
C GLY A 263 -4.29 13.91 -13.75
N LEU A 264 -4.11 14.73 -12.70
CA LEU A 264 -4.88 14.61 -11.46
C LEU A 264 -6.31 15.09 -11.70
N VAL A 265 -7.27 14.23 -11.37
CA VAL A 265 -8.70 14.44 -11.54
C VAL A 265 -9.42 14.12 -10.24
N GLU A 266 -10.61 14.67 -10.07
CA GLU A 266 -11.45 14.44 -8.91
C GLU A 266 -12.88 14.10 -9.32
N ARG A 267 -13.52 13.28 -8.51
CA ARG A 267 -14.89 12.80 -8.74
C ARG A 267 -15.61 12.55 -7.42
N PRO A 268 -16.87 13.02 -7.27
CA PRO A 268 -17.74 12.57 -6.19
C PRO A 268 -17.96 11.05 -6.25
N VAL A 269 -17.81 10.39 -5.12
CA VAL A 269 -18.04 8.96 -4.93
C VAL A 269 -18.86 8.72 -3.68
N ASP A 270 -19.82 7.82 -3.80
CA ASP A 270 -20.57 7.31 -2.68
C ASP A 270 -19.78 6.14 -2.09
N VAL A 271 -19.46 6.23 -0.80
CA VAL A 271 -18.72 5.22 -0.07
C VAL A 271 -19.48 4.77 1.16
N GLN A 272 -19.30 3.50 1.53
CA GLN A 272 -19.80 2.96 2.78
C GLN A 272 -18.62 2.83 3.76
N PRO A 273 -18.60 3.57 4.88
CA PRO A 273 -17.64 3.33 5.93
C PRO A 273 -17.86 1.96 6.57
N GLY A 274 -16.78 1.22 6.78
CA GLY A 274 -16.77 -0.02 7.57
C GLY A 274 -16.99 0.25 9.06
N THR A 275 -16.89 -0.81 9.87
CA THR A 275 -16.95 -0.68 11.33
C THR A 275 -15.57 -0.47 11.93
N VAL A 276 -15.50 0.18 13.09
CA VAL A 276 -14.22 0.38 13.80
C VAL A 276 -13.62 -0.97 14.20
N GLU A 277 -14.46 -1.94 14.57
CA GLU A 277 -14.05 -3.30 14.92
C GLU A 277 -13.43 -4.04 13.73
N ALA A 278 -13.94 -3.83 12.51
CA ALA A 278 -13.39 -4.41 11.30
C ALA A 278 -12.12 -3.68 10.83
N GLY A 279 -12.09 -2.34 10.91
CA GLY A 279 -10.95 -1.50 10.51
C GLY A 279 -9.75 -1.58 11.46
N ALA A 280 -9.95 -1.97 12.71
CA ALA A 280 -8.89 -2.13 13.71
C ALA A 280 -7.95 -3.33 13.41
N ALA A 281 -8.40 -4.31 12.62
CA ALA A 281 -7.66 -5.56 12.40
C ALA A 281 -6.60 -5.50 11.29
N ALA A 282 -6.52 -4.42 10.50
CA ALA A 282 -5.79 -4.45 9.22
C ALA A 282 -4.79 -3.30 8.99
N ARG A 283 -4.53 -2.43 9.97
CA ARG A 283 -3.83 -1.15 9.69
C ARG A 283 -2.54 -0.99 10.48
N TYR A 284 -1.45 -1.04 9.72
CA TYR A 284 -0.09 -0.65 10.06
C TYR A 284 -0.05 0.69 10.81
N ALA A 285 0.11 0.65 12.13
CA ALA A 285 0.76 1.74 12.84
C ALA A 285 2.28 1.52 12.71
N ARG A 286 2.93 2.15 11.71
CA ARG A 286 4.42 2.18 11.59
C ARG A 286 5.12 2.86 12.78
N ARG A 287 4.37 3.30 13.80
CA ARG A 287 4.86 3.87 15.05
C ARG A 287 4.16 3.22 16.23
N VAL A 288 4.87 3.11 17.35
CA VAL A 288 4.26 2.84 18.65
C VAL A 288 3.21 3.93 18.90
N LEU A 289 1.95 3.53 19.08
CA LEU A 289 0.87 4.45 19.38
C LEU A 289 1.19 5.18 20.69
N ALA A 290 1.27 6.51 20.64
CA ALA A 290 1.27 7.31 21.86
C ALA A 290 -0.16 7.33 22.44
N PRO A 291 -0.38 7.58 23.75
CA PRO A 291 -1.74 7.72 24.30
C PRO A 291 -2.60 8.74 23.53
N ARG A 292 -1.99 9.80 22.97
CA ARG A 292 -2.67 10.78 22.10
C ARG A 292 -3.09 10.28 20.71
N ASP A 293 -2.63 9.08 20.31
CA ASP A 293 -3.05 8.42 19.07
C ASP A 293 -4.32 7.58 19.29
N THR A 294 -4.72 7.33 20.55
CA THR A 294 -5.93 6.54 20.89
C THR A 294 -7.25 7.25 20.53
N THR A 295 -7.21 8.54 20.21
CA THR A 295 -8.39 9.34 19.84
C THR A 295 -8.77 9.22 18.36
N ALA A 296 -7.90 8.62 17.53
CA ALA A 296 -8.13 8.48 16.10
C ALA A 296 -8.52 7.04 15.75
N ALA A 297 -9.82 6.76 15.67
CA ALA A 297 -10.30 5.54 15.04
C ALA A 297 -10.30 5.70 13.51
N LEU A 298 -9.96 4.64 12.78
CA LEU A 298 -9.97 4.60 11.33
C LEU A 298 -10.91 3.49 10.86
N VAL A 299 -11.63 3.71 9.76
CA VAL A 299 -12.48 2.71 9.10
C VAL A 299 -12.07 2.55 7.64
N ASP A 300 -12.16 1.32 7.12
CA ASP A 300 -12.07 1.08 5.69
C ASP A 300 -13.25 1.74 4.98
N LEU A 301 -12.97 2.33 3.83
CA LEU A 301 -13.98 2.84 2.92
C LEU A 301 -14.24 1.79 1.85
N HIS A 302 -15.51 1.54 1.57
CA HIS A 302 -15.95 0.58 0.56
C HIS A 302 -16.78 1.29 -0.51
N GLY A 303 -16.67 0.83 -1.75
CA GLY A 303 -17.39 1.39 -2.89
C GLY A 303 -16.70 1.09 -4.22
N PRO A 304 -17.42 1.14 -5.36
CA PRO A 304 -16.92 0.62 -6.64
C PRO A 304 -15.54 1.17 -7.09
N LEU A 305 -15.26 2.44 -6.84
CA LEU A 305 -13.98 3.08 -7.18
C LEU A 305 -12.90 2.88 -6.10
N ILE A 306 -13.33 2.71 -4.85
CA ILE A 306 -12.44 2.57 -3.70
C ILE A 306 -11.91 1.13 -3.62
N ASP A 307 -12.78 0.15 -3.82
CA ASP A 307 -12.46 -1.28 -3.74
C ASP A 307 -11.59 -1.76 -4.92
N SER A 308 -11.45 -0.96 -5.99
CA SER A 308 -10.50 -1.24 -7.08
C SER A 308 -9.05 -0.92 -6.70
N ALA A 309 -8.82 -0.22 -5.60
CA ALA A 309 -7.48 0.07 -5.14
C ALA A 309 -6.78 -1.21 -4.63
N PRO A 310 -5.48 -1.38 -4.90
CA PRO A 310 -4.75 -2.56 -4.42
C PRO A 310 -4.50 -2.54 -2.90
N VAL A 311 -4.72 -1.39 -2.25
CA VAL A 311 -4.72 -1.21 -0.80
C VAL A 311 -6.00 -0.43 -0.42
N PRO A 312 -6.77 -0.86 0.61
CA PRO A 312 -7.98 -0.16 1.03
C PRO A 312 -7.73 1.29 1.44
N PHE A 313 -8.68 2.18 1.12
CA PHE A 313 -8.66 3.55 1.62
C PHE A 313 -9.24 3.66 3.03
N ALA A 314 -8.66 4.58 3.80
CA ALA A 314 -9.01 4.85 5.17
C ALA A 314 -9.65 6.22 5.34
N ALA A 315 -10.67 6.31 6.18
CA ALA A 315 -11.11 7.58 6.75
C ALA A 315 -11.02 7.53 8.27
N LEU A 316 -10.72 8.68 8.87
CA LEU A 316 -10.92 8.91 10.30
C LEU A 316 -12.39 8.78 10.67
N VAL A 317 -12.63 8.33 11.89
CA VAL A 317 -13.96 8.37 12.49
C VAL A 317 -14.04 9.58 13.39
N ALA A 318 -14.97 10.48 13.07
CA ALA A 318 -15.36 11.57 13.94
C ALA A 318 -16.37 11.09 14.99
N PRO A 319 -16.25 11.53 16.26
CA PRO A 319 -17.24 11.25 17.30
C PRO A 319 -18.56 12.01 17.12
N GLY A 320 -18.63 12.95 16.18
CA GLY A 320 -19.80 13.77 15.88
C GLY A 320 -19.80 14.24 14.42
N PRO A 321 -20.71 15.18 14.06
CA PRO A 321 -20.81 15.69 12.70
C PRO A 321 -19.49 16.29 12.20
N VAL A 322 -19.13 15.93 10.97
CA VAL A 322 -17.99 16.52 10.26
C VAL A 322 -18.45 17.75 9.53
N THR A 323 -17.78 18.87 9.77
CA THR A 323 -17.96 20.10 9.00
C THR A 323 -16.79 20.21 8.03
N VAL A 324 -17.06 20.36 6.73
CA VAL A 324 -16.03 20.68 5.74
C VAL A 324 -15.76 22.19 5.81
N GLU A 325 -14.49 22.59 5.74
CA GLU A 325 -14.14 24.01 5.69
C GLU A 325 -14.82 24.74 4.52
N LYS A 326 -14.91 26.07 4.60
CA LYS A 326 -15.55 26.86 3.57
C LYS A 326 -14.74 28.09 3.22
N GLU A 327 -14.13 28.01 2.04
CA GLU A 327 -13.38 29.10 1.44
C GLU A 327 -14.26 30.27 0.95
N PRO A 328 -13.70 31.51 0.91
CA PRO A 328 -12.38 31.86 1.44
C PRO A 328 -12.37 31.99 2.97
N ASN A 329 -11.35 31.45 3.64
CA ASN A 329 -11.09 31.65 5.06
C ASN A 329 -9.62 31.99 5.37
N ASP A 330 -8.93 32.62 4.41
CA ASP A 330 -7.49 32.92 4.43
C ASP A 330 -7.08 34.08 5.39
N ALA A 331 -8.06 34.83 5.89
CA ALA A 331 -7.85 36.01 6.73
C ALA A 331 -8.75 36.02 7.99
N PRO A 332 -8.34 36.69 9.09
CA PRO A 332 -9.13 36.76 10.32
C PRO A 332 -10.56 37.27 10.12
N GLU A 333 -10.74 38.23 9.21
CA GLU A 333 -12.05 38.83 8.90
C GLU A 333 -12.96 37.87 8.10
N GLN A 334 -12.37 36.81 7.54
CA GLN A 334 -13.05 35.76 6.78
C GLN A 334 -13.17 34.46 7.58
N ALA A 335 -12.82 34.48 8.87
CA ALA A 335 -12.78 33.28 9.70
C ALA A 335 -14.11 32.52 9.69
N MET A 336 -14.06 31.23 9.37
CA MET A 336 -15.23 30.37 9.35
C MET A 336 -15.75 30.18 10.80
N PRO A 337 -17.01 30.57 11.10
CA PRO A 337 -17.57 30.39 12.43
C PRO A 337 -17.86 28.91 12.72
N LEU A 338 -17.47 28.46 13.90
CA LEU A 338 -17.62 27.10 14.41
C LEU A 338 -18.51 27.10 15.67
N THR A 339 -19.34 26.06 15.77
CA THR A 339 -20.04 25.72 17.02
C THR A 339 -19.33 24.55 17.67
N LEU A 340 -18.76 24.75 18.85
CA LEU A 340 -18.04 23.70 19.58
C LEU A 340 -18.99 22.78 20.37
N PRO A 341 -18.68 21.47 20.50
CA PRO A 341 -17.53 20.77 19.92
C PRO A 341 -17.70 20.54 18.40
N ALA A 342 -16.62 20.70 17.65
CA ALA A 342 -16.60 20.55 16.19
C ALA A 342 -15.46 19.64 15.73
N VAL A 343 -15.71 18.89 14.65
CA VAL A 343 -14.67 18.27 13.83
C VAL A 343 -14.69 18.96 12.47
N VAL A 344 -13.56 19.56 12.11
CA VAL A 344 -13.41 20.26 10.83
C VAL A 344 -12.50 19.44 9.91
N ALA A 345 -12.97 19.19 8.70
CA ALA A 345 -12.17 18.62 7.63
C ALA A 345 -11.72 19.74 6.69
N GLY A 346 -10.41 20.02 6.70
CA GLY A 346 -9.82 21.08 5.89
C GLY A 346 -8.66 20.63 5.02
N ARG A 347 -8.22 21.53 4.14
CA ARG A 347 -7.15 21.42 3.16
C ARG A 347 -6.46 22.77 3.05
N ALA A 348 -5.19 22.82 3.44
CA ALA A 348 -4.35 23.96 3.10
C ALA A 348 -4.05 23.98 1.58
N ASN A 349 -4.82 24.76 0.83
CA ASN A 349 -4.71 24.88 -0.63
C ASN A 349 -5.26 26.24 -1.11
N PRO A 350 -4.44 27.12 -1.70
CA PRO A 350 -3.17 26.84 -2.39
C PRO A 350 -1.95 26.80 -1.45
N ARG A 351 -0.74 26.73 -2.04
CA ARG A 351 0.50 26.76 -1.25
C ARG A 351 0.60 28.05 -0.42
N GLY A 352 0.76 27.90 0.89
CA GLY A 352 0.92 29.03 1.82
C GLY A 352 -0.39 29.52 2.42
N ASP A 353 -1.48 28.81 2.14
CA ASP A 353 -2.82 29.03 2.69
C ASP A 353 -2.87 28.95 4.22
N ARG A 354 -3.83 29.66 4.81
CA ARG A 354 -4.03 29.82 6.25
C ARG A 354 -5.51 29.81 6.59
N ASP A 355 -5.97 28.71 7.16
CA ASP A 355 -7.38 28.56 7.52
C ASP A 355 -7.70 29.24 8.86
N TRP A 356 -8.54 30.29 8.82
CA TRP A 356 -9.05 30.95 10.01
C TRP A 356 -10.41 30.41 10.43
N PHE A 357 -10.55 30.12 11.73
CA PHE A 357 -11.79 29.69 12.36
C PHE A 357 -12.13 30.60 13.55
N SER A 358 -13.42 30.86 13.77
CA SER A 358 -13.91 31.64 14.90
C SER A 358 -14.93 30.85 15.71
N PHE A 359 -15.01 31.08 17.03
CA PHE A 359 -16.00 30.47 17.89
C PHE A 359 -16.22 31.35 19.13
N ASP A 360 -17.41 31.23 19.74
CA ASP A 360 -17.72 31.93 20.99
C ASP A 360 -17.20 31.15 22.20
N ALA A 361 -16.62 31.86 23.16
CA ALA A 361 -16.11 31.31 24.42
C ALA A 361 -16.55 32.16 25.61
N LYS A 362 -16.75 31.53 26.78
CA LYS A 362 -17.07 32.19 28.05
C LYS A 362 -15.86 32.19 28.97
N THR A 363 -15.83 33.17 29.88
CA THR A 363 -14.79 33.24 30.92
C THR A 363 -14.75 31.94 31.74
N GLY A 364 -13.59 31.30 31.79
CA GLY A 364 -13.37 30.05 32.52
C GLY A 364 -13.48 28.79 31.66
N ASP A 365 -13.88 28.89 30.39
CA ASP A 365 -13.88 27.75 29.48
C ASP A 365 -12.46 27.23 29.24
N THR A 366 -12.31 25.91 29.12
CA THR A 366 -11.06 25.24 28.74
C THR A 366 -11.28 24.51 27.44
N PHE A 367 -10.43 24.80 26.45
CA PHE A 367 -10.50 24.20 25.11
C PHE A 367 -9.29 23.34 24.84
N VAL A 368 -9.51 22.26 24.10
CA VAL A 368 -8.45 21.42 23.53
C VAL A 368 -8.64 21.42 22.03
N PHE A 369 -7.62 21.87 21.30
CA PHE A 369 -7.57 21.76 19.85
C PHE A 369 -6.62 20.64 19.48
N ASP A 370 -7.03 19.79 18.56
CA ASP A 370 -6.26 18.63 18.17
C ASP A 370 -6.18 18.51 16.65
N LEU A 371 -4.96 18.43 16.12
CA LEU A 371 -4.67 18.46 14.69
C LEU A 371 -4.18 17.09 14.22
N LEU A 372 -4.87 16.50 13.25
CA LEU A 372 -4.69 15.08 12.90
C LEU A 372 -3.81 14.80 11.67
N SER A 373 -3.43 15.81 10.88
CA SER A 373 -2.77 15.64 9.56
C SER A 373 -1.65 14.58 9.54
N ARG A 374 -0.54 14.82 10.24
CA ARG A 374 0.58 13.87 10.29
C ARG A 374 0.24 12.56 11.00
N ARG A 375 -0.80 12.55 11.85
CA ARG A 375 -1.26 11.34 12.53
C ARG A 375 -2.02 10.40 11.59
N ILE A 376 -2.60 10.92 10.51
CA ILE A 376 -3.26 10.14 9.45
C ILE A 376 -2.38 9.91 8.22
N GLY A 377 -1.07 10.09 8.35
CA GLY A 377 -0.11 9.81 7.29
C GLY A 377 0.00 10.90 6.22
N MET A 378 -0.64 12.05 6.41
CA MET A 378 -0.49 13.17 5.48
C MET A 378 0.87 13.87 5.68
N PRO A 379 1.53 14.32 4.60
CA PRO A 379 2.85 14.93 4.66
C PRO A 379 2.85 16.39 5.15
N THR A 380 1.67 16.99 5.37
CA THR A 380 1.53 18.37 5.81
C THR A 380 1.87 18.54 7.29
N ASP A 381 2.85 19.41 7.54
CA ASP A 381 3.23 19.86 8.87
C ASP A 381 2.47 21.13 9.23
N MET A 382 1.33 20.96 9.88
CA MET A 382 0.43 22.06 10.21
C MET A 382 0.61 22.49 11.67
N SER A 383 0.45 23.78 11.94
CA SER A 383 0.50 24.35 13.29
C SER A 383 -0.77 25.15 13.56
N ILE A 384 -1.32 25.00 14.76
CA ILE A 384 -2.35 25.91 15.29
C ILE A 384 -1.60 27.03 16.01
N VAL A 385 -1.96 28.28 15.70
CA VAL A 385 -1.32 29.50 16.23
C VAL A 385 -2.29 30.25 17.12
#